data_AF-A0A1J5RR15-F1
#
_entry.id   AF-A0A1J5RR15-F1
#
_cell.length_a   1.000
_cell.length_b   1.000
_cell.length_c   1.000
_cell.angle_alpha   90.00
_cell.angle_beta   90.00
_cell.angle_gamma   90.00
#
_symmetry.space_group_name_H-M   'P 1'
#
loop_
_entity.id
_entity.type
_entity.pdbx_description
1 polymer ?
#
loop_
_entity_poly.entity_id
_entity_poly.type
_entity_poly.pdbx_seq_one_letter_code
_entity_poly.pdbx_strand_id
1 'polypeptide(L)'
;MSKAPPTPPEIIEIVLNNHADYIGQLIEYAEAGTVNAEIIATVRSDSLCRIGQWLQKLLASHAGDESFARLCETHKAFHHHAADLLSGCGCAGGNGAARYLKQLHALDGGAFNDLLPPLTTFVARLSEAEKALF
;
A
#
# COMPACT_ATOMS: atom_id res chain seq x y z
N MET A 1 -0.56 -26.83 -14.03
CA MET A 1 -1.93 -26.64 -13.51
C MET A 1 -2.10 -25.16 -13.25
N SER A 2 -3.06 -24.49 -13.90
CA SER A 2 -3.30 -23.07 -13.63
C SER A 2 -3.95 -22.95 -12.26
N LYS A 3 -3.35 -22.18 -11.35
CA LYS A 3 -3.96 -21.87 -10.04
C LYS A 3 -5.26 -21.08 -10.31
N ALA A 4 -6.31 -21.36 -9.55
CA ALA A 4 -7.54 -20.58 -9.63
C ALA A 4 -7.26 -19.09 -9.30
N PRO A 5 -7.95 -18.13 -9.91
CA PRO A 5 -7.83 -16.72 -9.55
C PRO A 5 -8.17 -16.51 -8.08
N PRO A 6 -7.52 -15.54 -7.40
CA PRO A 6 -7.89 -15.21 -6.03
C PRO A 6 -9.29 -14.60 -5.99
N THR A 7 -10.06 -14.99 -4.99
CA THR A 7 -11.37 -14.41 -4.67
C THR A 7 -11.21 -12.97 -4.16
N PRO A 8 -12.28 -12.14 -4.19
CA PRO A 8 -12.22 -10.79 -3.66
C PRO A 8 -11.73 -10.69 -2.21
N PRO A 9 -12.20 -11.53 -1.26
CA PRO A 9 -11.67 -11.53 0.09
C PRO A 9 -10.18 -11.86 0.17
N GLU A 10 -9.69 -12.82 -0.63
CA GLU A 10 -8.26 -13.18 -0.67
C GLU A 10 -7.41 -12.01 -1.18
N ILE A 11 -7.86 -11.27 -2.21
CA ILE A 11 -7.15 -10.08 -2.69
C ILE A 11 -7.07 -9.03 -1.58
N ILE A 12 -8.19 -8.73 -0.91
CA ILE A 12 -8.25 -7.74 0.17
C ILE A 12 -7.31 -8.14 1.31
N GLU A 13 -7.37 -9.39 1.76
CA GLU A 13 -6.50 -9.91 2.83
C GLU A 13 -5.02 -9.80 2.46
N ILE A 14 -4.64 -10.20 1.24
CA ILE A 14 -3.25 -10.09 0.77
C ILE A 14 -2.80 -8.62 0.73
N VAL A 15 -3.65 -7.69 0.30
CA VAL A 15 -3.33 -6.26 0.29
C VAL A 15 -3.07 -5.77 1.71
N LEU A 16 -3.97 -6.07 2.65
CA LEU A 16 -3.84 -5.62 4.04
C LEU A 16 -2.59 -6.22 4.70
N ASN A 17 -2.37 -7.53 4.57
CA ASN A 17 -1.23 -8.21 5.19
C ASN A 17 0.10 -7.69 4.63
N ASN A 18 0.23 -7.55 3.30
CA ASN A 18 1.46 -7.04 2.70
C ASN A 18 1.78 -5.61 3.16
N HIS A 19 0.77 -4.75 3.30
CA HIS A 19 1.02 -3.38 3.78
C HIS A 19 1.26 -3.31 5.29
N ALA A 20 0.65 -4.20 6.08
CA ALA A 20 0.96 -4.32 7.50
C ALA A 20 2.43 -4.74 7.71
N ASP A 21 2.88 -5.78 6.99
CA ASP A 21 4.27 -6.25 6.99
C ASP A 21 5.23 -5.14 6.53
N TYR A 22 4.84 -4.42 5.48
CA TYR A 22 5.60 -3.28 4.97
C TYR A 22 5.76 -2.17 6.01
N ILE A 23 4.67 -1.77 6.69
CA ILE A 23 4.76 -0.78 7.78
C ILE A 23 5.69 -1.28 8.90
N GLY A 24 5.66 -2.58 9.21
CA GLY A 24 6.60 -3.22 10.15
C GLY A 24 8.06 -2.99 9.75
N GLN A 25 8.40 -3.24 8.49
CA GLN A 25 9.76 -3.00 7.97
C GLN A 25 10.17 -1.52 8.06
N LEU A 26 9.23 -0.59 7.80
CA LEU A 26 9.52 0.85 7.93
C LEU A 26 9.81 1.25 9.39
N ILE A 27 9.10 0.64 10.35
CA ILE A 27 9.38 0.82 11.78
C ILE A 27 10.79 0.34 12.10
N GLU A 28 11.18 -0.85 11.63
CA GLU A 28 12.53 -1.40 11.86
C GLU A 28 13.62 -0.48 11.31
N TYR A 29 13.47 0.05 10.08
CA TYR A 29 14.42 1.00 9.51
C TYR A 29 14.51 2.30 10.33
N ALA A 30 13.37 2.82 10.77
CA ALA A 30 13.31 4.04 11.58
C ALA A 30 13.98 3.85 12.95
N GLU A 31 13.74 2.73 13.63
CA GLU A 31 14.32 2.41 14.93
C GLU A 31 15.82 2.10 14.85
N ALA A 32 16.25 1.43 13.79
CA ALA A 32 17.66 1.16 13.54
C ALA A 32 18.43 2.41 13.09
N GLY A 33 17.74 3.52 12.78
CA GLY A 33 18.37 4.74 12.26
C GLY A 33 19.00 4.55 10.87
N THR A 34 18.51 3.59 10.09
CA THR A 34 19.07 3.23 8.78
C THR A 34 18.35 3.88 7.60
N VAL A 35 17.31 4.69 7.87
CA VAL A 35 16.56 5.44 6.86
C VAL A 35 17.49 6.36 6.09
N ASN A 36 17.55 6.18 4.77
CA ASN A 36 18.34 6.99 3.85
C ASN A 36 17.50 7.42 2.63
N ALA A 37 18.08 8.23 1.75
CA ALA A 37 17.37 8.76 0.58
C ALA A 37 16.87 7.67 -0.39
N GLU A 38 17.59 6.55 -0.51
CA GLU A 38 17.20 5.43 -1.36
C GLU A 38 15.99 4.68 -0.80
N ILE A 39 15.98 4.42 0.52
CA ILE A 39 14.82 3.85 1.22
C ILE A 39 13.61 4.77 1.05
N ILE A 40 13.77 6.08 1.27
CA ILE A 40 12.68 7.05 1.09
C ILE A 40 12.13 7.04 -0.34
N ALA A 41 13.01 7.02 -1.34
CA ALA A 41 12.61 6.96 -2.75
C ALA A 41 11.85 5.67 -3.08
N THR A 42 12.32 4.53 -2.56
CA THR A 42 11.65 3.23 -2.68
C THR A 42 10.28 3.27 -2.03
N VAL A 43 10.18 3.83 -0.82
CA VAL A 43 8.92 3.92 -0.08
C VAL A 43 7.89 4.76 -0.80
N ARG A 44 8.33 5.87 -1.42
CA ARG A 44 7.48 6.78 -2.18
C ARG A 44 6.95 6.16 -3.47
N SER A 45 7.65 5.17 -4.02
CA SER A 45 7.31 4.54 -5.29
C SER A 45 6.17 3.54 -5.11
N ASP A 46 4.95 4.01 -5.30
CA ASP A 46 3.73 3.21 -5.19
C ASP A 46 3.66 2.09 -6.23
N SER A 47 4.36 2.18 -7.35
CA SER A 47 4.36 1.14 -8.38
C SER A 47 5.16 -0.13 -8.03
N LEU A 48 5.96 -0.13 -6.96
CA LEU A 48 6.85 -1.25 -6.63
C LEU A 48 6.17 -2.34 -5.81
N CYS A 49 5.16 -2.00 -5.01
CA CYS A 49 4.44 -2.98 -4.21
C CYS A 49 3.51 -3.85 -5.08
N ARG A 50 3.10 -5.01 -4.56
CA ARG A 50 2.28 -5.97 -5.32
C ARG A 50 0.98 -5.37 -5.84
N ILE A 51 0.27 -4.58 -5.02
CA ILE A 51 -0.96 -3.92 -5.49
C ILE A 51 -0.65 -2.86 -6.55
N GLY A 52 0.42 -2.08 -6.39
CA GLY A 52 0.86 -1.08 -7.36
C GLY A 52 1.12 -1.71 -8.73
N GLN A 53 1.88 -2.82 -8.76
CA GLN A 53 2.13 -3.57 -9.99
C GLN A 53 0.85 -4.10 -10.63
N TRP A 54 -0.11 -4.56 -9.81
CA TRP A 54 -1.40 -5.02 -10.32
C TRP A 54 -2.26 -3.88 -10.89
N LEU A 55 -2.33 -2.74 -10.21
CA LEU A 55 -3.03 -1.55 -10.69
C LEU A 55 -2.46 -1.09 -12.04
N GLN A 56 -1.13 -1.13 -12.22
CA GLN A 56 -0.52 -0.81 -13.52
C GLN A 56 -1.00 -1.74 -14.66
N LYS A 57 -1.20 -3.03 -14.39
CA LYS A 57 -1.74 -3.98 -15.39
C LYS A 57 -3.20 -3.69 -15.74
N LEU A 58 -3.97 -3.11 -14.82
CA LEU A 58 -5.39 -2.80 -14.99
C LEU A 58 -5.65 -1.41 -15.59
N LEU A 59 -4.65 -0.53 -15.58
CA LEU A 59 -4.78 0.88 -15.97
C LEU A 59 -5.43 1.08 -17.34
N ALA A 60 -5.03 0.31 -18.35
CA ALA A 60 -5.56 0.45 -19.71
C ALA A 60 -7.07 0.14 -19.80
N SER A 61 -7.55 -0.82 -19.01
CA SER A 61 -8.95 -1.26 -19.01
C SER A 61 -9.84 -0.42 -18.09
N HIS A 62 -9.26 0.26 -17.11
CA HIS A 62 -10.00 0.96 -16.03
C HIS A 62 -9.70 2.45 -15.93
N ALA A 63 -9.02 3.06 -16.91
CA ALA A 63 -8.67 4.49 -16.89
C ALA A 63 -9.86 5.46 -16.73
N GLY A 64 -11.08 5.01 -17.06
CA GLY A 64 -12.32 5.78 -16.89
C GLY A 64 -13.18 5.39 -15.67
N ASP A 65 -12.78 4.39 -14.87
CA ASP A 65 -13.54 3.99 -13.66
C ASP A 65 -13.15 4.87 -12.47
N GLU A 66 -14.10 5.61 -11.93
CA GLU A 66 -13.88 6.53 -10.80
C GLU A 66 -13.38 5.82 -9.53
N SER A 67 -13.82 4.58 -9.28
CA SER A 67 -13.37 3.82 -8.11
C SER A 67 -11.95 3.30 -8.31
N PHE A 68 -11.58 2.92 -9.54
CA PHE A 68 -10.20 2.58 -9.87
C PHE A 68 -9.28 3.80 -9.73
N ALA A 69 -9.69 4.96 -10.23
CA ALA A 69 -8.97 6.21 -10.06
C ALA A 69 -8.77 6.54 -8.57
N ARG A 70 -9.84 6.48 -7.77
CA ARG A 70 -9.77 6.71 -6.32
C ARG A 70 -8.88 5.69 -5.60
N LEU A 71 -8.92 4.41 -6.00
CA LEU A 71 -8.04 3.38 -5.45
C LEU A 71 -6.56 3.71 -5.72
N CYS A 72 -6.21 4.08 -6.94
CA CYS A 72 -4.86 4.51 -7.31
C CYS A 72 -4.40 5.75 -6.54
N GLU A 73 -5.27 6.76 -6.40
CA GLU A 73 -4.98 7.98 -5.65
C GLU A 73 -4.73 7.71 -4.17
N THR A 74 -5.63 6.97 -3.51
CA THR A 74 -5.47 6.59 -2.10
C THR A 74 -4.18 5.79 -1.88
N HIS A 75 -3.90 4.85 -2.77
CA HIS A 75 -2.70 4.03 -2.71
C HIS A 75 -1.41 4.85 -2.85
N LYS A 76 -1.37 5.76 -3.83
CA LYS A 76 -0.24 6.68 -4.00
C LYS A 76 -0.06 7.61 -2.80
N ALA A 77 -1.15 8.15 -2.26
CA ALA A 77 -1.12 9.02 -1.09
C ALA A 77 -0.55 8.30 0.14
N PHE A 78 -0.90 7.03 0.36
CA PHE A 78 -0.32 6.20 1.41
C PHE A 78 1.21 6.12 1.30
N HIS A 79 1.73 5.75 0.13
CA HIS A 79 3.18 5.64 -0.09
C HIS A 79 3.92 6.98 0.06
N HIS A 80 3.33 8.06 -0.45
CA HIS A 80 3.89 9.41 -0.30
C HIS A 80 3.93 9.85 1.16
N HIS A 81 2.84 9.68 1.92
CA HIS A 81 2.81 10.03 3.32
C HIS A 81 3.81 9.20 4.14
N ALA A 82 3.91 7.90 3.88
CA ALA A 82 4.91 7.05 4.53
C ALA A 82 6.35 7.55 4.27
N ALA A 83 6.65 7.95 3.03
CA ALA A 83 7.96 8.49 2.67
C ALA A 83 8.23 9.85 3.32
N ASP A 84 7.24 10.73 3.40
CA ASP A 84 7.37 12.05 4.04
C ASP A 84 7.65 11.91 5.54
N LEU A 85 6.97 10.97 6.21
CA LEU A 85 7.20 10.64 7.62
C LEU A 85 8.63 10.14 7.86
N LEU A 86 9.11 9.22 7.02
CA LEU A 86 10.48 8.72 7.10
C LEU A 86 11.52 9.80 6.78
N SER A 87 11.22 10.70 5.85
CA SER A 87 12.11 11.83 5.52
C SER A 87 12.31 12.77 6.71
N GLY A 88 11.25 12.98 7.51
CA GLY A 88 11.31 13.78 8.74
C GLY A 88 12.22 13.17 9.82
N CYS A 89 12.44 11.85 9.82
CA CYS A 89 13.30 11.17 10.79
C CYS A 89 14.80 11.47 10.63
N GLY A 90 15.25 11.84 9.44
CA GLY A 90 16.67 12.14 9.19
C GLY A 90 17.16 13.43 9.87
N CYS A 91 16.24 14.31 10.30
CA CYS A 91 16.56 15.68 10.70
C CYS A 91 16.38 15.98 12.21
N ALA A 92 15.60 15.19 12.94
CA ALA A 92 15.34 15.42 14.37
C ALA A 92 14.97 14.11 15.09
N GLY A 93 15.97 13.40 15.64
CA GLY A 93 15.81 12.28 16.58
C GLY A 93 14.73 11.25 16.20
N GLY A 94 15.12 10.20 15.46
CA GLY A 94 14.28 9.20 14.76
C GLY A 94 13.11 8.50 15.50
N ASN A 95 12.82 8.83 16.76
CA ASN A 95 11.73 8.26 17.55
C ASN A 95 10.33 8.76 17.15
N GLY A 96 10.22 9.89 16.45
CA GLY A 96 8.93 10.48 16.06
C GLY A 96 8.16 9.67 15.02
N ALA A 97 8.79 9.34 13.88
CA ALA A 97 8.09 8.57 12.84
C ALA A 97 7.91 7.10 13.22
N ALA A 98 8.86 6.48 13.92
CA ALA A 98 8.68 5.12 14.44
C ALA A 98 7.43 5.02 15.33
N ARG A 99 7.22 6.02 16.21
CA ARG A 99 6.01 6.10 17.05
C ARG A 99 4.73 6.28 16.21
N TYR A 100 4.75 7.12 15.19
CA TYR A 100 3.59 7.34 14.32
C TYR A 100 3.28 6.12 13.44
N LEU A 101 4.30 5.48 12.86
CA LEU A 101 4.15 4.23 12.10
C LEU A 101 3.64 3.11 12.99
N LYS A 102 4.09 3.01 14.24
CA LYS A 102 3.51 2.10 15.24
C LYS A 102 2.05 2.40 15.53
N GLN A 103 1.64 3.66 15.57
CA GLN A 103 0.22 4.03 15.72
C GLN A 103 -0.59 3.63 14.48
N LEU A 104 -0.06 3.83 13.27
CA LEU A 104 -0.69 3.36 12.03
C LEU A 104 -0.80 1.83 11.98
N HIS A 105 0.22 1.11 12.48
CA HIS A 105 0.26 -0.34 12.53
C HIS A 105 -0.64 -0.93 13.61
N ALA A 106 -0.72 -0.29 14.79
CA ALA A 106 -1.50 -0.75 15.94
C ALA A 106 -2.98 -0.36 15.88
N LEU A 107 -3.35 0.64 15.07
CA LEU A 107 -4.74 0.92 14.76
C LEU A 107 -5.23 -0.14 13.79
N ASP A 108 -5.88 -1.18 14.32
CA ASP A 108 -6.69 -2.15 13.55
C ASP A 108 -7.55 -1.39 12.51
N GLY A 109 -7.12 -1.39 11.25
CA GLY A 109 -7.81 -0.75 10.11
C GLY A 109 -7.55 0.75 9.87
N GLY A 110 -6.79 1.45 10.71
CA GLY A 110 -6.68 2.93 10.67
C GLY A 110 -6.03 3.50 9.40
N ALA A 111 -4.92 2.90 8.94
CA ALA A 111 -4.23 3.33 7.72
C ALA A 111 -4.96 2.92 6.43
N PHE A 112 -5.86 1.94 6.52
CA PHE A 112 -6.55 1.36 5.37
C PHE A 112 -8.02 1.75 5.30
N ASN A 113 -8.55 2.51 6.25
CA ASN A 113 -9.95 2.96 6.24
C ASN A 113 -10.31 3.71 4.95
N ASP A 114 -9.36 4.47 4.38
CA ASP A 114 -9.59 5.18 3.12
C ASP A 114 -9.37 4.29 1.89
N LEU A 115 -8.63 3.18 2.04
CA LEU A 115 -8.33 2.21 0.97
C LEU A 115 -9.41 1.12 0.85
N LEU A 116 -9.96 0.69 1.98
CA LEU A 116 -10.87 -0.46 2.08
C LEU A 116 -12.16 -0.27 1.27
N PRO A 117 -12.89 0.86 1.36
CA PRO A 117 -14.09 1.07 0.56
C PRO A 117 -13.86 1.04 -0.97
N PRO A 118 -12.89 1.80 -1.54
CA PRO A 118 -12.64 1.75 -2.98
C PRO A 118 -12.06 0.39 -3.41
N LEU A 119 -11.19 -0.25 -2.61
CA LEU A 119 -10.66 -1.58 -2.90
C LEU A 119 -11.77 -2.63 -2.95
N THR A 120 -12.61 -2.69 -1.92
CA THR A 120 -13.72 -3.66 -1.84
C THR A 120 -14.69 -3.48 -3.01
N THR A 121 -15.04 -2.22 -3.30
CA THR A 121 -15.96 -1.88 -4.40
C THR A 121 -15.37 -2.22 -5.77
N PHE A 122 -14.08 -2.00 -5.96
CA PHE A 122 -13.40 -2.29 -7.23
C PHE A 122 -13.25 -3.81 -7.43
N VAL A 123 -12.69 -4.52 -6.45
CA VAL A 123 -12.40 -5.96 -6.57
C VAL A 123 -13.67 -6.79 -6.76
N ALA A 124 -14.79 -6.39 -6.14
CA ALA A 124 -16.08 -7.06 -6.31
C ALA A 124 -16.61 -7.02 -7.76
N ARG A 125 -16.17 -6.04 -8.56
CA ARG A 125 -16.61 -5.85 -9.96
C ARG A 125 -15.65 -6.45 -10.99
N LEU A 126 -14.48 -6.92 -10.57
CA LEU A 126 -13.50 -7.50 -11.49
C LEU A 126 -13.95 -8.85 -12.04
N SER A 127 -13.61 -9.09 -13.30
CA SER A 127 -13.70 -10.41 -13.92
C SER A 127 -12.66 -11.37 -13.32
N GLU A 128 -12.89 -12.67 -13.49
CA GLU A 128 -11.92 -13.70 -13.09
C GLU A 128 -10.56 -13.55 -13.80
N ALA A 129 -10.58 -13.09 -15.06
CA ALA A 129 -9.35 -12.82 -15.82
C ALA A 129 -8.53 -11.67 -15.21
N GLU A 130 -9.20 -10.62 -14.72
CA GLU A 130 -8.54 -9.47 -14.09
C GLU A 130 -8.02 -9.80 -12.68
N LYS A 131 -8.78 -10.61 -11.92
CA LYS A 131 -8.32 -11.15 -10.63
C LYS A 131 -7.09 -12.03 -10.80
N ALA A 132 -7.01 -12.81 -11.88
CA ALA A 132 -5.85 -13.65 -12.18
C ALA A 132 -4.56 -12.88 -12.47
N LEU A 133 -4.64 -11.55 -12.70
CA LEU A 133 -3.46 -10.70 -12.90
C LEU A 133 -2.74 -10.31 -11.60
N PHE A 134 -3.35 -10.60 -10.44
CA PHE A 134 -2.87 -10.26 -9.09
C PHE A 134 -1.86 -11.27 -8.53
#